data_AF-A0A7J2HKA8-F1
#
_entry.id   AF-A0A7J2HKA8-F1
#
_cell.length_a   1.000
_cell.length_b   1.000
_cell.length_c   1.000
_cell.angle_alpha   90.00
_cell.angle_beta   90.00
_cell.angle_gamma   90.00
#
_symmetry.space_group_name_H-M   'P 1'
#
loop_
_entity.id
_entity.type
_entity.pdbx_description
1 polymer ?
#
loop_
_entity_poly.entity_id
_entity_poly.type
_entity_poly.pdbx_seq_one_letter_code
_entity_poly.pdbx_strand_id
1 'polypeptide(L)'
;VDLSNAGMGKVALLPENPDLSAKRIKERIKELVGVDVAVIISDTHGRPLRRGAINVAIGCSGLKPILDRRGERDLYGRTLRSKIICVADELASAAELVIGQADEGIPVAIIRGYKFEKGEEPASMIPRSEEDDLFL
;
A
#
# COMPACT_ATOMS: atom_id res chain seq x y z
N VAL A 1 -13.80 -1.55 -8.51
CA VAL A 1 -13.92 -2.35 -9.75
C VAL A 1 -13.34 -1.53 -10.88
N ASP A 2 -12.70 -2.18 -11.83
CA ASP A 2 -12.05 -1.51 -12.95
C ASP A 2 -12.53 -2.10 -14.29
N LEU A 3 -12.62 -1.27 -15.31
CA LEU A 3 -12.95 -1.63 -16.69
C LEU A 3 -11.70 -1.64 -17.58
N SER A 4 -10.71 -0.82 -17.23
CA SER A 4 -9.44 -0.75 -17.93
C SER A 4 -8.66 -2.04 -17.73
N ASN A 5 -7.90 -2.44 -18.75
CA ASN A 5 -7.03 -3.63 -18.73
C ASN A 5 -7.71 -4.97 -18.32
N ALA A 6 -9.04 -5.04 -18.28
CA ALA A 6 -9.83 -6.23 -17.89
C ALA A 6 -10.20 -7.15 -19.08
N GLY A 7 -9.94 -6.69 -20.31
CA GLY A 7 -10.40 -7.31 -21.55
C GLY A 7 -11.77 -6.82 -21.99
N MET A 8 -12.06 -6.93 -23.30
CA MET A 8 -13.30 -6.38 -23.87
C MET A 8 -14.56 -7.00 -23.25
N GLY A 9 -15.48 -6.14 -22.81
CA GLY A 9 -16.76 -6.53 -22.21
C GLY A 9 -16.64 -7.15 -20.81
N LYS A 10 -15.48 -7.03 -20.16
CA LYS A 10 -15.22 -7.57 -18.82
C LYS A 10 -14.93 -6.45 -17.82
N VAL A 11 -15.03 -6.82 -16.54
CA VAL A 11 -14.67 -5.96 -15.41
C VAL A 11 -13.69 -6.72 -14.52
N ALA A 12 -12.69 -6.02 -13.99
CA ALA A 12 -11.83 -6.51 -12.93
C ALA A 12 -12.45 -6.15 -11.58
N LEU A 13 -12.76 -7.17 -10.78
CA LEU A 13 -13.15 -6.96 -9.39
C LEU A 13 -11.90 -6.75 -8.54
N LEU A 14 -12.06 -6.06 -7.41
CA LEU A 14 -11.02 -6.06 -6.39
C LEU A 14 -10.83 -7.48 -5.85
N PRO A 15 -9.62 -7.85 -5.42
CA PRO A 15 -9.42 -9.13 -4.74
C PRO A 15 -10.33 -9.25 -3.52
N GLU A 16 -10.89 -10.43 -3.26
CA GLU A 16 -11.74 -10.67 -2.09
C GLU A 16 -11.01 -10.40 -0.77
N ASN A 17 -9.71 -10.70 -0.73
CA ASN A 17 -8.84 -10.40 0.38
C ASN A 17 -7.42 -10.06 -0.14
N PRO A 18 -7.14 -8.77 -0.37
CA PRO A 18 -5.84 -8.33 -0.87
C PRO A 18 -4.68 -8.60 0.11
N ASP A 19 -4.91 -8.52 1.42
CA ASP A 19 -3.92 -8.84 2.45
C ASP A 19 -3.49 -10.31 2.39
N LEU A 20 -4.44 -11.23 2.25
CA LEU A 20 -4.16 -12.65 2.06
C LEU A 20 -3.43 -12.91 0.74
N SER A 21 -3.78 -12.17 -0.31
CA SER A 21 -3.09 -12.25 -1.60
C SER A 21 -1.63 -11.81 -1.46
N ALA A 22 -1.35 -10.71 -0.77
CA ALA A 22 0.00 -10.23 -0.46
C ALA A 22 0.80 -11.27 0.32
N LYS A 23 0.18 -11.87 1.36
CA LYS A 23 0.80 -12.92 2.17
C LYS A 23 1.19 -14.15 1.34
N ARG A 24 0.30 -14.64 0.48
CA ARG A 24 0.57 -15.78 -0.41
C ARG A 24 1.73 -15.50 -1.37
N ILE A 25 1.79 -14.29 -1.94
CA ILE A 25 2.90 -13.89 -2.83
C ILE A 25 4.22 -13.87 -2.06
N LYS A 26 4.24 -13.27 -0.86
CA LYS A 26 5.42 -13.24 0.01
C LYS A 26 5.93 -14.65 0.35
N GLU A 27 5.03 -15.53 0.80
CA GLU A 27 5.36 -16.92 1.12
C GLU A 27 5.91 -17.64 -0.10
N ARG A 28 5.28 -17.45 -1.27
CA ARG A 28 5.74 -18.08 -2.51
C ARG A 28 7.10 -17.58 -2.98
N ILE A 29 7.39 -16.29 -2.85
CA ILE A 29 8.73 -15.73 -3.13
C ILE A 29 9.76 -16.37 -2.20
N LYS A 30 9.45 -16.48 -0.91
CA LYS A 30 10.36 -17.09 0.07
C LYS A 30 10.63 -18.57 -0.25
N GLU A 31 9.61 -19.33 -0.65
CA GLU A 31 9.79 -20.72 -1.07
C GLU A 31 10.65 -20.87 -2.33
N LEU A 32 10.44 -20.00 -3.32
CA LEU A 32 11.09 -20.10 -4.62
C LEU A 32 12.55 -19.65 -4.61
N VAL A 33 12.85 -18.58 -3.88
CA VAL A 33 14.18 -17.93 -3.93
C VAL A 33 14.83 -17.71 -2.57
N GLY A 34 14.18 -18.12 -1.47
CA GLY A 34 14.75 -18.03 -0.12
C GLY A 34 14.81 -16.61 0.47
N VAL A 35 14.23 -15.61 -0.21
CA VAL A 35 14.29 -14.20 0.20
C VAL A 35 13.03 -13.83 0.99
N ASP A 36 13.23 -13.24 2.17
CA ASP A 36 12.15 -12.66 2.97
C ASP A 36 11.91 -11.21 2.55
N VAL A 37 10.76 -10.95 1.95
CA VAL A 37 10.36 -9.63 1.44
C VAL A 37 9.04 -9.18 2.08
N ALA A 38 8.76 -7.89 2.00
CA ALA A 38 7.41 -7.38 2.19
C ALA A 38 6.73 -7.24 0.83
N VAL A 39 5.40 -7.38 0.81
CA VAL A 39 4.58 -7.29 -0.41
C VAL A 39 3.44 -6.31 -0.15
N ILE A 40 3.20 -5.42 -1.11
CA ILE A 40 2.07 -4.49 -1.13
C ILE A 40 1.30 -4.76 -2.42
N ILE A 41 -0.02 -4.85 -2.32
CA ILE A 41 -0.95 -4.83 -3.45
C ILE A 41 -1.53 -3.43 -3.49
N SER A 42 -1.43 -2.78 -4.64
CA SER A 42 -1.89 -1.41 -4.84
C SER A 42 -2.98 -1.31 -5.88
N ASP A 43 -3.80 -0.26 -5.77
CA ASP A 43 -4.81 0.08 -6.77
C ASP A 43 -4.96 1.60 -6.91
N THR A 44 -5.44 2.03 -8.07
CA THR A 44 -5.51 3.44 -8.46
C THR A 44 -6.71 4.12 -7.83
N HIS A 45 -6.46 5.16 -7.02
CA HIS A 45 -7.50 5.89 -6.31
C HIS A 45 -7.40 7.41 -6.55
N GLY A 46 -8.57 8.04 -6.71
CA GLY A 46 -8.70 9.48 -6.50
C GLY A 46 -8.56 9.83 -5.02
N ARG A 47 -8.41 11.12 -4.70
CA ARG A 47 -8.33 11.58 -3.31
C ARG A 47 -8.99 12.95 -3.13
N PRO A 48 -9.67 13.21 -2.00
CA PRO A 48 -10.34 14.47 -1.74
C PRO A 48 -9.43 15.69 -1.92
N LEU A 49 -10.03 16.80 -2.36
CA LEU A 49 -9.40 18.13 -2.46
C LEU A 49 -8.19 18.23 -3.41
N ARG A 50 -7.93 17.21 -4.24
CA ARG A 50 -6.81 17.22 -5.19
C ARG A 50 -7.21 16.59 -6.53
N ARG A 51 -6.57 17.06 -7.60
CA ARG A 51 -6.67 16.45 -8.93
C ARG A 51 -5.64 15.32 -9.10
N GLY A 52 -5.95 14.39 -10.00
CA GLY A 52 -5.10 13.23 -10.32
C GLY A 52 -5.28 12.07 -9.33
N ALA A 53 -5.32 10.86 -9.88
CA ALA A 53 -5.27 9.62 -9.11
C ALA A 53 -3.82 9.26 -8.76
N ILE A 54 -3.66 8.39 -7.76
CA ILE A 54 -2.39 7.78 -7.36
C ILE A 54 -2.66 6.33 -6.95
N ASN A 55 -1.63 5.49 -6.91
CA ASN A 55 -1.75 4.19 -6.25
C ASN A 55 -1.74 4.33 -4.72
N VAL A 56 -2.67 3.64 -4.08
CA VAL A 56 -2.73 3.43 -2.63
C VAL A 56 -2.64 1.93 -2.33
N ALA A 57 -2.24 1.57 -1.11
CA ALA A 57 -2.20 0.18 -0.68
C ALA A 57 -3.61 -0.34 -0.37
N ILE A 58 -3.98 -1.46 -0.98
CA ILE A 58 -5.22 -2.17 -0.69
C ILE A 58 -4.97 -3.51 0.04
N GLY A 59 -3.72 -3.99 0.03
CA GLY A 59 -3.29 -5.21 0.74
C GLY A 59 -1.81 -5.15 1.08
N CYS A 60 -1.38 -5.71 2.21
CA CYS A 60 0.05 -5.85 2.52
C CYS A 60 0.40 -7.06 3.39
N SER A 61 1.67 -7.48 3.36
CA SER A 61 2.24 -8.45 4.30
C SER A 61 3.75 -8.25 4.47
N GLY A 62 4.26 -8.49 5.68
CA GLY A 62 5.69 -8.40 6.00
C GLY A 62 6.21 -7.00 6.33
N LEU A 63 5.34 -5.99 6.36
CA LEU A 63 5.64 -4.65 6.88
C LEU A 63 4.49 -4.14 7.75
N LYS A 64 4.79 -3.19 8.64
CA LYS A 64 3.76 -2.34 9.23
C LYS A 64 3.31 -1.30 8.21
N PRO A 65 2.01 -1.21 7.86
CA PRO A 65 1.54 -0.23 6.90
C PRO A 65 1.59 1.20 7.45
N ILE A 66 1.42 1.34 8.77
CA ILE A 66 1.44 2.61 9.49
C ILE A 66 2.69 2.68 10.37
N LEU A 67 3.45 3.77 10.22
CA LEU A 67 4.53 4.15 11.11
C LEU A 67 4.04 5.25 12.07
N ASP A 68 3.84 4.89 13.32
CA ASP A 68 3.47 5.82 14.39
C ASP A 68 4.71 6.35 15.10
N ARG A 69 5.01 7.62 14.89
CA ARG A 69 6.15 8.33 15.48
C ARG A 69 5.75 9.23 16.64
N ARG A 70 4.50 9.14 17.11
CA ARG A 70 4.06 9.92 18.27
C ARG A 70 4.88 9.52 19.50
N GLY A 71 5.27 10.51 20.30
CA GLY A 71 6.15 10.30 21.45
C GLY A 71 7.65 10.47 21.15
N GLU A 72 8.08 10.33 19.89
CA GLU A 72 9.46 10.63 19.50
C GLU A 72 9.77 12.13 19.63
N ARG A 73 11.07 12.47 19.63
CA ARG A 73 11.55 13.85 19.65
C ARG A 73 11.98 14.31 18.27
N ASP A 74 11.64 15.56 17.94
CA ASP A 74 12.16 16.22 16.74
C ASP A 74 13.60 16.75 16.94
N LEU A 75 14.13 17.43 15.92
CA LEU A 75 15.48 18.02 15.91
C LEU A 75 15.73 19.04 17.04
N TYR A 76 14.67 19.57 17.67
CA TYR A 76 14.74 20.55 18.75
C TYR A 76 14.24 19.98 20.08
N GLY A 77 14.11 18.65 20.18
CA GLY A 77 13.70 17.96 21.39
C GLY A 77 12.21 18.01 21.70
N ARG A 78 11.36 18.54 20.80
CA ARG A 78 9.90 18.61 21.00
C ARG A 78 9.26 17.26 20.70
N THR A 79 8.30 16.85 21.52
CA THR A 79 7.56 15.60 21.33
C THR A 79 6.60 15.68 20.15
N LEU A 80 6.70 14.73 19.22
CA LEU A 80 5.75 14.58 18.12
C LEU A 80 4.39 14.11 18.66
N ARG A 81 3.32 14.86 18.34
CA ARG A 81 1.95 14.56 18.84
C ARG A 81 1.04 13.87 17.83
N SER A 82 1.24 14.12 16.53
CA SER A 82 0.33 13.69 15.46
C SER A 82 1.05 13.07 14.26
N LYS A 83 2.27 12.56 14.48
CA LYS A 83 3.09 12.02 13.39
C LYS A 83 2.79 10.54 13.15
N ILE A 84 1.75 10.28 12.39
CA ILE A 84 1.40 8.97 11.85
C ILE A 84 1.63 9.01 10.34
N ILE A 85 2.34 8.02 9.79
CA ILE A 85 2.73 7.98 8.38
C ILE A 85 2.22 6.67 7.80
N CYS A 86 1.43 6.73 6.72
CA CYS A 86 1.04 5.54 5.96
C CYS A 86 2.15 5.18 4.98
N VAL A 87 3.12 4.41 5.46
CA VAL A 87 4.29 3.98 4.69
C VAL A 87 3.88 3.09 3.52
N ALA A 88 2.84 2.26 3.68
CA ALA A 88 2.33 1.43 2.60
C ALA A 88 1.83 2.28 1.41
N ASP A 89 1.09 3.36 1.66
CA ASP A 89 0.63 4.27 0.61
C ASP A 89 1.78 5.05 -0.02
N GLU A 90 2.75 5.53 0.76
CA GLU A 90 3.94 6.21 0.23
C GLU A 90 4.72 5.31 -0.76
N LEU A 91 4.89 4.04 -0.41
CA LEU A 91 5.57 3.05 -1.25
C LEU A 91 4.74 2.68 -2.48
N ALA A 92 3.42 2.49 -2.32
CA ALA A 92 2.51 2.20 -3.44
C ALA A 92 2.49 3.35 -4.46
N SER A 93 2.37 4.59 -3.98
CA SER A 93 2.43 5.78 -4.83
C SER A 93 3.78 5.96 -5.51
N ALA A 94 4.89 5.63 -4.84
CA ALA A 94 6.22 5.69 -5.46
C ALA A 94 6.39 4.61 -6.55
N ALA A 95 5.87 3.41 -6.32
CA ALA A 95 5.91 2.29 -7.28
C ALA A 95 5.09 2.59 -8.54
N GLU A 96 3.98 3.31 -8.41
CA GLU A 96 3.13 3.75 -9.54
C GLU A 96 3.94 4.40 -10.66
N LEU A 97 4.90 5.26 -10.30
CA LEU A 97 5.69 6.05 -11.26
C LEU A 97 6.50 5.19 -12.23
N VAL A 98 6.74 3.92 -11.90
CA VAL A 98 7.44 2.96 -12.76
C VAL A 98 6.53 1.84 -13.27
N ILE A 99 5.41 1.56 -12.60
CA ILE A 99 4.37 0.62 -13.03
C ILE A 99 3.57 1.19 -14.20
N GLY A 100 3.25 2.48 -14.16
CA GLY A 100 2.35 3.12 -15.10
C GLY A 100 0.87 2.96 -14.73
N GLN A 101 0.00 3.50 -15.58
CA GLN A 101 -1.45 3.59 -15.33
C GLN A 101 -2.28 3.19 -16.57
N ALA A 102 -1.64 2.72 -17.63
CA ALA A 102 -2.28 2.47 -18.92
C ALA A 102 -1.76 1.15 -19.53
N ASP A 103 -1.05 1.23 -20.66
CA ASP A 103 -0.62 0.10 -21.48
C ASP A 103 0.85 -0.27 -21.32
N GLU A 104 1.53 0.29 -20.30
CA GLU A 104 2.97 0.08 -20.07
C GLU A 104 3.30 -1.39 -19.82
N GLY A 105 2.35 -2.18 -19.31
CA GLY A 105 2.48 -3.62 -19.15
C GLY A 105 3.44 -4.03 -18.02
N ILE A 106 3.66 -3.16 -17.03
CA ILE A 106 4.55 -3.39 -15.89
C ILE A 106 3.72 -3.56 -14.61
N PRO A 107 3.32 -4.79 -14.22
CA PRO A 107 2.41 -5.00 -13.08
C PRO A 107 3.09 -5.00 -11.71
N VAL A 108 4.43 -4.96 -11.65
CA VAL A 108 5.20 -5.11 -10.41
C VAL A 108 6.44 -4.21 -10.43
N ALA A 109 6.69 -3.55 -9.30
CA ALA A 109 7.93 -2.83 -9.02
C ALA A 109 8.65 -3.41 -7.79
N ILE A 110 9.99 -3.26 -7.76
CA ILE A 110 10.82 -3.65 -6.61
C ILE A 110 11.43 -2.40 -5.99
N ILE A 111 11.07 -2.12 -4.74
CA ILE A 111 11.68 -1.05 -3.95
C ILE A 111 12.80 -1.65 -3.09
N ARG A 112 14.00 -1.09 -3.19
CA ARG A 112 15.18 -1.52 -2.43
C ARG A 112 15.82 -0.35 -1.68
N GLY A 113 16.37 -0.61 -0.51
CA GLY A 113 17.11 0.37 0.30
C GLY A 113 16.25 1.16 1.29
N TYR A 114 14.93 1.04 1.22
CA TYR A 114 14.03 1.58 2.24
C TYR A 114 14.04 0.69 3.49
N LYS A 115 14.21 1.30 4.66
CA LYS A 115 14.13 0.62 5.96
C LYS A 115 12.70 0.74 6.48
N PHE A 116 12.01 -0.38 6.62
CA PHE A 116 10.66 -0.45 7.16
C PHE A 116 10.62 -1.31 8.43
N GLU A 117 9.61 -1.10 9.26
CA GLU A 117 9.31 -1.99 10.37
C GLU A 117 8.61 -3.25 9.86
N LYS A 118 9.13 -4.42 10.23
CA LYS A 118 8.44 -5.68 9.96
C LYS A 118 7.17 -5.75 10.80
N GLY A 119 6.12 -6.28 10.19
CA GLY A 119 4.79 -6.38 10.78
C GLY A 119 3.93 -7.33 9.95
N GLU A 120 2.83 -7.75 10.54
CA GLU A 120 1.77 -8.55 9.86
C GLU A 120 0.40 -7.85 9.99
N GLU A 121 0.42 -6.58 10.36
CA GLU A 121 -0.74 -5.70 10.36
C GLU A 121 -1.25 -5.52 8.92
N PRO A 122 -2.58 -5.66 8.69
CA PRO A 122 -3.13 -5.66 7.35
C PRO A 122 -3.32 -4.25 6.80
N ALA A 123 -3.31 -4.06 5.48
CA ALA A 123 -3.61 -2.78 4.84
C ALA A 123 -5.08 -2.38 5.04
N SER A 124 -5.97 -3.33 5.31
CA SER A 124 -7.37 -3.06 5.67
C SER A 124 -7.55 -2.22 6.94
N MET A 125 -6.50 -1.99 7.73
CA MET A 125 -6.53 -1.02 8.85
C MET A 125 -6.28 0.44 8.44
N ILE A 126 -5.84 0.69 7.20
CA ILE A 126 -5.48 2.03 6.71
C ILE A 126 -6.73 2.90 6.54
N PRO A 127 -7.82 2.43 5.89
CA PRO A 127 -9.08 3.17 5.89
C PRO A 127 -9.56 3.39 7.32
N ARG A 128 -10.17 4.55 7.55
CA ARG A 128 -10.75 4.85 8.87
C ARG A 128 -11.90 3.90 9.16
N SER A 129 -12.07 3.60 10.44
CA SER A 129 -13.30 2.97 10.91
C SER A 129 -14.50 3.89 10.63
N GLU A 130 -15.71 3.34 10.56
CA GLU A 130 -16.94 4.15 10.42
C GLU A 130 -17.08 5.17 11.56
N GLU A 131 -16.62 4.84 12.76
CA GLU A 131 -16.67 5.72 13.93
C GLU A 131 -15.71 6.93 13.81
N ASP A 132 -14.61 6.76 13.08
CA ASP A 132 -13.56 7.79 12.89
C ASP A 132 -13.71 8.58 11.57
N ASP A 133 -14.64 8.16 10.70
CA ASP A 133 -14.88 8.80 9.41
C ASP A 133 -15.96 9.89 9.52
N LEU A 134 -15.52 11.14 9.55
CA LEU A 134 -16.40 12.32 9.63
C LEU A 134 -16.94 12.78 8.26
N PHE A 135 -16.59 12.07 7.18
CA PHE A 135 -16.94 12.46 5.81
C PHE A 135 -17.90 11.49 5.12
N LEU A 136 -18.19 10.33 5.74
CA LEU A 136 -19.21 9.38 5.32
C LEU A 136 -20.58 9.68 5.94
#